data_AF-A0A959IW10-F1
#
_entry.id   AF-A0A959IW10-F1
#
_cell.length_a   1.000
_cell.length_b   1.000
_cell.length_c   1.000
_cell.angle_alpha   90.00
_cell.angle_beta   90.00
_cell.angle_gamma   90.00
#
_symmetry.space_group_name_H-M   'P 1'
#
loop_
_entity.id
_entity.type
_entity.pdbx_description
1 polymer ?
#
loop_
_entity_poly.entity_id
_entity_poly.type
_entity_poly.pdbx_seq_one_letter_code
_entity_poly.pdbx_strand_id
1 'polypeptide(L)'
;MLLALVQCTPKTGEQSQDSTTIEDRPQPTACIDRTDPMEIEWMEAAVKRHTPYQVYKYRYLTDGWAYYYLGAKESYLYDCQGLLLCSVPGKMMNDCARKVQNLGEGELIYSKE
;
A
#
# COMPACT_ATOMS: atom_id res chain seq x y z
N MET A 1 -68.36 4.39 15.40
CA MET A 1 -67.34 4.04 16.40
C MET A 1 -66.19 5.02 16.25
N LEU A 2 -66.04 5.91 17.25
CA LEU A 2 -64.83 6.72 17.45
C LEU A 2 -63.67 5.82 17.89
N LEU A 3 -62.43 6.18 17.52
CA LEU A 3 -61.18 6.07 18.31
C LEU A 3 -60.03 6.50 17.38
N ALA A 4 -59.66 7.79 17.40
CA ALA A 4 -58.65 8.41 18.26
C ALA A 4 -57.24 8.35 17.63
N LEU A 5 -56.79 9.52 17.19
CA LEU A 5 -55.43 9.85 16.78
C LEU A 5 -54.46 9.59 17.93
N VAL A 6 -53.38 8.84 17.68
CA VAL A 6 -52.22 8.81 18.57
C VAL A 6 -51.06 9.43 17.80
N GLN A 7 -50.79 10.70 18.12
CA GLN A 7 -49.60 11.42 17.68
C GLN A 7 -48.42 10.95 18.53
N CYS A 8 -47.40 10.37 17.92
CA CYS A 8 -46.12 10.15 18.56
C CYS A 8 -45.29 11.43 18.47
N THR A 9 -45.10 12.14 19.58
CA THR A 9 -44.10 13.20 19.71
C THR A 9 -42.74 12.61 20.05
N PRO A 10 -41.63 13.06 19.44
CA PRO A 10 -40.30 12.70 19.93
C PRO A 10 -40.05 13.38 21.28
N LYS A 11 -39.77 12.56 22.29
CA LYS A 11 -39.40 12.97 23.64
C LYS A 11 -37.91 13.33 23.64
N THR A 12 -37.59 14.61 23.84
CA THR A 12 -36.24 15.05 24.20
C THR A 12 -35.85 14.35 25.49
N GLY A 13 -34.87 13.47 25.39
CA GLY A 13 -34.29 12.68 26.47
C GLY A 13 -32.79 12.68 26.29
N GLU A 14 -32.16 13.62 26.96
CA GLU A 14 -30.73 13.70 27.20
C GLU A 14 -30.30 12.44 27.98
N GLN A 15 -29.47 11.60 27.38
CA GLN A 15 -28.67 10.63 28.12
C GLN A 15 -27.24 10.66 27.60
N SER A 16 -26.42 11.36 28.38
CA SER A 16 -24.98 11.23 28.47
C SER A 16 -24.61 9.76 28.71
N GLN A 17 -23.75 9.21 27.86
CA GLN A 17 -22.84 8.11 28.21
C GLN A 17 -21.77 7.97 27.11
N ASP A 18 -20.58 8.45 27.45
CA ASP A 18 -19.31 7.72 27.35
C ASP A 18 -19.16 6.69 26.22
N SER A 19 -18.35 7.02 25.21
CA SER A 19 -17.67 6.04 24.36
C SER A 19 -16.45 6.67 23.69
N THR A 20 -15.33 6.57 24.39
CA THR A 20 -14.03 6.06 23.90
C THR A 20 -13.60 6.46 22.48
N THR A 21 -12.60 7.34 22.45
CA THR A 21 -11.48 7.48 21.51
C THR A 21 -11.61 6.78 20.14
N ILE A 22 -11.79 7.57 19.09
CA ILE A 22 -11.75 7.15 17.69
C ILE A 22 -10.34 6.60 17.37
N GLU A 23 -10.34 5.35 16.91
CA GLU A 23 -9.27 4.56 16.29
C GLU A 23 -7.90 5.24 16.08
N ASP A 24 -6.90 4.77 16.83
CA ASP A 24 -5.46 4.92 16.58
C ASP A 24 -5.03 4.04 15.38
N ARG A 25 -5.74 4.14 14.25
CA ARG A 25 -5.34 3.46 13.02
C ARG A 25 -4.39 4.41 12.29
N PRO A 26 -3.11 4.04 12.10
CA PRO A 26 -2.18 4.89 11.36
C PRO A 26 -2.77 5.16 9.98
N GLN A 27 -2.98 6.44 9.67
CA GLN A 27 -3.51 6.81 8.36
C GLN A 27 -2.50 6.38 7.29
N PRO A 28 -2.97 5.77 6.19
CA PRO A 28 -2.10 5.38 5.10
C PRO A 28 -1.33 6.61 4.60
N THR A 29 0.00 6.54 4.66
CA THR A 29 0.84 7.63 4.16
C THR A 29 0.63 7.78 2.66
N ALA A 30 0.52 9.03 2.20
CA ALA A 30 0.35 9.32 0.79
C ALA A 30 1.51 8.70 -0.03
N CYS A 31 1.19 8.09 -1.17
CA CYS A 31 2.18 7.59 -2.12
C CYS A 31 2.90 8.78 -2.76
N ILE A 32 3.99 9.21 -2.14
CA ILE A 32 4.85 10.24 -2.71
C ILE A 32 5.70 9.59 -3.81
N ASP A 33 5.87 10.30 -4.93
CA ASP A 33 6.78 9.89 -5.99
C ASP A 33 8.22 9.91 -5.47
N ARG A 34 8.83 8.74 -5.31
CA ARG A 34 10.20 8.59 -4.78
C ARG A 34 11.12 8.13 -5.89
N THR A 35 12.23 8.84 -6.05
CA THR A 35 13.22 8.57 -7.10
C THR A 35 14.53 7.98 -6.56
N ASP A 36 14.73 7.99 -5.24
CA ASP A 36 15.90 7.37 -4.61
C ASP A 36 15.46 6.45 -3.43
N PRO A 37 15.72 5.13 -3.51
CA PRO A 37 15.40 4.22 -2.42
C PRO A 37 16.25 4.42 -1.16
N MET A 38 17.35 5.17 -1.20
CA MET A 38 18.20 5.44 -0.04
C MET A 38 17.64 6.53 0.89
N GLU A 39 16.73 7.38 0.38
CA GLU A 39 16.11 8.47 1.15
C GLU A 39 14.95 8.01 2.05
N ILE A 40 14.49 6.76 1.87
CA ILE A 40 13.29 6.23 2.53
C ILE A 40 13.67 5.00 3.34
N GLU A 41 13.43 5.06 4.66
CA GLU A 41 13.87 4.04 5.61
C GLU A 41 13.46 2.62 5.21
N TRP A 42 12.20 2.40 4.82
CA TRP A 42 11.73 1.06 4.45
C TRP A 42 12.36 0.57 3.13
N MET A 43 12.60 1.47 2.18
CA MET A 43 13.22 1.13 0.90
C MET A 43 14.70 0.84 1.09
N GLU A 44 15.40 1.66 1.87
CA GLU A 44 16.80 1.45 2.24
C GLU A 44 16.97 0.11 2.95
N ALA A 45 16.07 -0.21 3.90
CA ALA A 45 16.03 -1.50 4.56
C ALA A 45 15.77 -2.66 3.58
N ALA A 46 14.90 -2.48 2.59
CA ALA A 46 14.65 -3.48 1.56
C ALA A 46 15.86 -3.68 0.62
N VAL A 47 16.56 -2.61 0.24
CA VAL A 47 17.81 -2.70 -0.53
C VAL A 47 18.88 -3.45 0.27
N LYS A 48 19.07 -3.11 1.54
CA LYS A 48 20.03 -3.80 2.42
C LYS A 48 19.69 -5.28 2.61
N ARG A 49 18.40 -5.60 2.79
CA ARG A 49 17.91 -6.97 3.03
C ARG A 49 18.06 -7.86 1.79
N HIS A 50 17.67 -7.36 0.63
CA HIS A 50 17.54 -8.17 -0.58
C HIS A 50 18.75 -8.06 -1.50
N THR A 51 19.58 -7.03 -1.30
CA THR A 51 20.77 -6.75 -2.12
C THR A 51 20.46 -6.77 -3.63
N PRO A 52 19.44 -6.04 -4.09
CA PRO A 52 19.06 -6.05 -5.51
C PRO A 52 20.19 -5.49 -6.38
N TYR A 53 20.23 -5.93 -7.63
CA TYR A 53 21.05 -5.30 -8.65
C TYR A 53 20.43 -3.99 -9.11
N GLN A 54 19.10 -3.95 -9.22
CA GLN A 54 18.36 -2.81 -9.72
C GLN A 54 17.04 -2.66 -8.99
N VAL A 55 16.55 -1.42 -8.88
CA VAL A 55 15.18 -1.14 -8.44
C VAL A 55 14.46 -0.34 -9.52
N TYR A 56 13.30 -0.83 -9.93
CA TYR A 56 12.43 -0.18 -10.91
C TYR A 56 11.17 0.34 -10.24
N LYS A 57 10.75 1.55 -10.59
CA LYS A 57 9.50 2.17 -10.16
C LYS A 57 8.45 2.08 -11.26
N TYR A 58 7.23 1.74 -10.89
CA TYR A 58 6.09 1.63 -11.80
C TYR A 58 4.91 2.44 -11.28
N ARG A 59 4.11 3.00 -12.20
CA ARG A 59 2.76 3.46 -11.87
C ARG A 59 1.93 2.27 -11.42
N TYR A 60 1.24 2.41 -10.28
CA TYR A 60 0.47 1.33 -9.69
C TYR A 60 -0.85 1.85 -9.12
N LEU A 61 -1.97 1.31 -9.60
CA LEU A 61 -3.31 1.82 -9.30
C LEU A 61 -3.48 3.30 -9.71
N THR A 62 -4.48 4.00 -9.17
CA THR A 62 -4.85 5.35 -9.60
C THR A 62 -3.82 6.40 -9.20
N ASP A 63 -3.30 6.34 -7.96
CA ASP A 63 -2.39 7.36 -7.40
C ASP A 63 -1.18 6.76 -6.67
N GLY A 64 -0.80 5.52 -7.01
CA GLY A 64 0.23 4.77 -6.30
C GLY A 64 1.47 4.44 -7.13
N TRP A 65 2.44 3.90 -6.42
CA TRP A 65 3.70 3.42 -6.97
C TRP A 65 3.95 1.98 -6.54
N ALA A 66 4.57 1.21 -7.42
CA ALA A 66 5.13 -0.08 -7.09
C ALA A 66 6.64 -0.09 -7.39
N TYR A 67 7.39 -0.78 -6.54
CA TYR A 67 8.84 -0.83 -6.59
C TYR A 67 9.29 -2.28 -6.74
N TYR A 68 9.94 -2.58 -7.85
CA TYR A 68 10.44 -3.91 -8.19
C TYR A 68 11.93 -3.99 -7.93
N TYR A 69 12.30 -4.79 -6.93
CA TYR A 69 13.67 -5.05 -6.51
C TYR A 69 14.17 -6.28 -7.27
N LEU A 70 14.95 -6.07 -8.32
CA LEU A 70 15.49 -7.12 -9.17
C LEU A 70 16.77 -7.69 -8.55
N GLY A 71 16.70 -8.93 -8.07
CA GLY A 71 17.84 -9.66 -7.50
C GLY A 71 18.28 -10.86 -8.34
N ALA A 72 19.35 -11.51 -7.92
CA ALA A 72 19.95 -12.66 -8.63
C ALA A 72 19.11 -13.93 -8.58
N LYS A 73 18.55 -14.19 -7.40
CA LYS A 73 17.82 -15.42 -7.08
C LYS A 73 16.34 -15.17 -6.93
N GLU A 74 15.99 -14.03 -6.36
CA GLU A 74 14.61 -13.63 -6.15
C GLU A 74 14.47 -12.15 -6.49
N SER A 75 13.28 -11.78 -6.91
CA SER A 75 12.88 -10.38 -7.05
C SER A 75 11.62 -10.12 -6.23
N TYR A 76 11.45 -8.89 -5.77
CA TYR A 76 10.39 -8.51 -4.86
C TYR A 76 9.63 -7.30 -5.38
N LEU A 77 8.31 -7.33 -5.31
CA LEU A 77 7.47 -6.20 -5.67
C LEU A 77 6.83 -5.63 -4.41
N TYR A 78 7.10 -4.36 -4.14
CA TYR A 78 6.54 -3.61 -3.01
C TYR A 78 5.58 -2.54 -3.52
N ASP A 79 4.60 -2.16 -2.70
CA ASP A 79 3.84 -0.93 -2.92
C ASP A 79 4.56 0.30 -2.33
N CYS A 80 3.92 1.46 -2.41
CA CYS A 80 4.47 2.72 -1.96
C CYS A 80 4.63 2.85 -0.43
N GLN A 81 4.01 1.96 0.33
CA GLN A 81 4.02 1.93 1.80
C GLN A 81 4.97 0.86 2.34
N GLY A 82 5.68 0.14 1.46
CA GLY A 82 6.60 -0.93 1.84
C GLY A 82 5.90 -2.27 2.11
N LEU A 83 4.64 -2.43 1.70
CA LEU A 83 3.97 -3.73 1.74
C LEU A 83 4.47 -4.60 0.59
N LEU A 84 4.93 -5.81 0.91
CA LEU A 84 5.32 -6.80 -0.09
C LEU A 84 4.07 -7.32 -0.81
N LEU A 85 3.95 -6.99 -2.10
CA LEU A 85 2.86 -7.44 -2.96
C LEU A 85 3.08 -8.89 -3.43
N CYS A 86 4.31 -9.23 -3.83
CA CYS A 86 4.70 -10.59 -4.21
C CYS A 86 6.22 -10.74 -4.43
N SER A 87 6.68 -11.98 -4.59
CA SER A 87 8.05 -12.31 -5.01
C SER A 87 8.09 -13.22 -6.25
N VAL A 88 9.18 -13.11 -7.01
CA VAL A 88 9.48 -13.93 -8.19
C VAL A 88 10.76 -14.72 -7.92
N PRO A 89 10.70 -16.05 -7.77
CA PRO A 89 11.89 -16.87 -7.68
C PRO A 89 12.52 -17.03 -9.08
N GLY A 90 13.69 -16.43 -9.27
CA GLY A 90 14.54 -16.56 -10.45
C GLY A 90 13.83 -16.23 -11.76
N LYS A 91 14.05 -17.07 -12.78
CA LYS A 91 13.45 -16.94 -14.12
C LYS A 91 12.06 -17.60 -14.24
N MET A 92 11.42 -17.98 -13.13
CA MET A 92 10.15 -18.67 -13.19
C MET A 92 9.02 -17.69 -13.51
N MET A 93 8.22 -18.02 -14.54
CA MET A 93 7.03 -17.27 -14.90
C MET A 93 5.87 -17.61 -13.95
N ASN A 94 5.80 -16.94 -12.80
CA ASN A 94 4.70 -17.06 -11.83
C ASN A 94 3.70 -15.89 -11.96
N ASP A 95 2.63 -15.91 -11.15
CA ASP A 95 1.64 -14.82 -11.13
C ASP A 95 2.27 -13.45 -10.82
N CYS A 96 3.31 -13.42 -9.99
CA CYS A 96 4.02 -12.18 -9.69
C CYS A 96 4.78 -11.64 -10.90
N ALA A 97 5.47 -12.51 -11.65
CA ALA A 97 6.17 -12.13 -12.87
C ALA A 97 5.19 -11.56 -13.91
N ARG A 98 4.00 -12.16 -14.06
CA ARG A 98 2.92 -11.62 -14.90
C ARG A 98 2.42 -10.26 -14.41
N LYS A 99 2.24 -10.09 -13.09
CA LYS A 99 1.87 -8.79 -12.51
C LYS A 99 2.87 -7.71 -12.88
N VAL A 100 4.18 -7.97 -12.68
CA VAL A 100 5.24 -7.02 -13.01
C VAL A 100 5.23 -6.67 -14.50
N GLN A 101 5.09 -7.65 -15.39
CA GLN A 101 4.99 -7.40 -16.84
C GLN A 101 3.79 -6.53 -17.21
N ASN A 102 2.66 -6.70 -16.52
CA ASN A 102 1.45 -5.93 -16.75
C ASN A 102 1.53 -4.49 -16.20
N LEU A 103 2.55 -4.14 -15.41
CA LEU A 103 2.77 -2.76 -14.94
C LEU A 103 3.30 -1.84 -16.05
N GLY A 104 3.74 -2.40 -17.18
CA GLY A 104 4.27 -1.65 -18.31
C GLY A 104 5.74 -1.28 -18.14
N GLU A 105 6.11 -0.09 -18.61
CA GLU A 105 7.50 0.40 -18.59
C GLU A 105 7.86 0.95 -17.20
N GLY A 106 8.91 0.38 -16.60
CA GLY A 106 9.42 0.79 -15.30
C GLY A 106 10.58 1.78 -15.43
N GLU A 107 10.62 2.75 -14.52
CA GLU A 107 11.73 3.70 -14.38
C GLU A 107 12.82 3.09 -13.50
N LEU A 108 14.06 3.02 -13.98
CA LEU A 108 15.20 2.60 -13.16
C LEU A 108 15.56 3.70 -12.16
N ILE A 109 15.40 3.44 -10.87
CA ILE A 109 15.67 4.41 -9.78
C ILE A 109 16.89 4.05 -8.94
N TYR A 110 17.44 2.83 -9.10
CA TYR A 110 18.65 2.40 -8.43
C TYR A 110 19.33 1.31 -9.24
N SER A 111 20.65 1.38 -9.34
CA SER A 111 21.50 0.30 -9.86
C SER A 111 22.71 0.16 -8.96
N LYS A 112 23.03 -1.07 -8.60
CA LYS A 112 24.28 -1.41 -7.93
C LYS A 112 25.40 -1.36 -8.96
N GLU A 113 26.33 -0.43 -8.79
CA GLU A 113 27.59 -0.38 -9.55
C GLU A 113 28.53 -1.55 -9.19
#